data_AF-A0A969VV11-F1
#
_entry.id   AF-A0A969VV11-F1
#
_cell.length_a   1.000
_cell.length_b   1.000
_cell.length_c   1.000
_cell.angle_alpha   90.00
_cell.angle_beta   90.00
_cell.angle_gamma   90.00
#
_symmetry.space_group_name_H-M   'P 1'
#
loop_
_entity.id
_entity.type
_entity.pdbx_description
1 polymer ?
#
loop_
_entity_poly.entity_id
_entity_poly.type
_entity_poly.pdbx_seq_one_letter_code
_entity_poly.pdbx_strand_id
1 'polypeptide(L)'
;MSEFDDLKSKIELIKKKYKKDKIIKNNNSIGSAFKMSTELVAAVFVAIFIGWYIDKWLGTKPIFLIILLLVGIVAGIFNVVRSAKMINKD
;
A
#
# COMPACT_ATOMS: atom_id res chain seq x y z
N MET A 1 -32.98 40.94 -11.44
CA MET A 1 -32.03 39.96 -10.88
C MET A 1 -30.78 40.01 -11.74
N SER A 2 -29.60 40.26 -11.18
CA SER A 2 -28.40 40.43 -12.00
C SER A 2 -27.92 39.07 -12.52
N GLU A 3 -27.68 38.98 -13.83
CA GLU A 3 -27.15 37.79 -14.52
C GLU A 3 -25.82 37.29 -13.90
N PHE A 4 -25.10 38.20 -13.26
CA PHE A 4 -23.85 37.95 -12.58
C PHE A 4 -23.99 37.12 -11.28
N ASP A 5 -25.11 37.30 -10.55
CA ASP A 5 -25.36 36.57 -9.30
C ASP A 5 -25.73 35.10 -9.56
N ASP A 6 -26.48 34.85 -10.64
CA ASP A 6 -26.82 33.50 -11.09
C ASP A 6 -25.55 32.73 -11.51
N LEU A 7 -24.62 33.40 -12.20
CA LEU A 7 -23.35 32.82 -12.61
C LEU A 7 -22.47 32.41 -11.41
N LYS A 8 -22.38 33.26 -10.39
CA LYS A 8 -21.64 32.96 -9.16
C LYS A 8 -22.21 31.73 -8.44
N SER A 9 -23.54 31.64 -8.36
CA SER A 9 -24.20 30.49 -7.73
C SER A 9 -23.85 29.18 -8.43
N LYS A 10 -23.87 29.15 -9.77
CA LYS A 10 -23.54 27.96 -10.58
C LYS A 10 -22.08 27.55 -10.41
N ILE A 11 -21.16 28.52 -10.39
CA ILE A 11 -19.72 28.26 -10.17
C ILE A 11 -19.51 27.63 -8.79
N GLU A 12 -20.18 28.14 -7.75
CA GLU A 12 -20.07 27.63 -6.39
C GLU A 12 -20.61 26.20 -6.25
N LEU A 13 -21.73 25.90 -6.92
CA LEU A 13 -22.31 24.56 -7.00
C LEU A 13 -21.36 23.57 -7.69
N ILE A 14 -20.74 23.97 -8.80
CA ILE A 14 -19.77 23.13 -9.53
C ILE A 14 -18.53 22.90 -8.67
N LYS A 15 -18.00 23.93 -8.01
CA LYS A 15 -16.84 23.82 -7.13
C LYS A 15 -17.12 22.90 -5.93
N LYS A 16 -18.32 23.00 -5.36
CA LYS A 16 -18.79 22.13 -4.27
C LYS A 16 -18.94 20.68 -4.74
N LYS A 17 -19.50 20.47 -5.94
CA LYS A 17 -19.64 19.13 -6.55
C LYS A 17 -18.27 18.52 -6.86
N TYR A 18 -17.37 19.28 -7.48
CA TYR A 18 -15.99 18.85 -7.75
C TYR A 18 -15.22 18.51 -6.47
N LYS A 19 -15.34 19.33 -5.42
CA LYS A 19 -14.72 19.05 -4.12
C LYS A 19 -15.31 17.79 -3.47
N LYS A 20 -16.62 17.60 -3.53
CA LYS A 20 -17.30 16.41 -3.01
C LYS A 20 -16.91 15.14 -3.79
N ASP A 21 -16.88 15.22 -5.12
CA ASP A 21 -16.44 14.11 -5.99
C ASP A 21 -14.96 13.79 -5.77
N LYS A 22 -14.09 14.77 -5.54
CA LYS A 22 -12.67 14.54 -5.19
C LYS A 22 -12.50 13.84 -3.84
N ILE A 23 -13.33 14.18 -2.84
CA ILE A 23 -13.34 13.51 -1.53
C ILE A 23 -13.85 12.06 -1.66
N ILE A 24 -14.91 11.84 -2.44
CA ILE A 24 -15.47 10.50 -2.70
C ILE A 24 -14.59 9.66 -3.64
N LYS A 25 -13.77 10.30 -4.49
CA LYS A 25 -12.84 9.63 -5.41
C LYS A 25 -11.45 9.43 -4.83
N ASN A 26 -11.20 9.86 -3.58
CA ASN A 26 -10.00 9.50 -2.83
C ASN A 26 -10.06 8.06 -2.30
N ASN A 27 -10.55 7.13 -3.14
CA ASN A 27 -10.63 5.70 -2.88
C ASN A 27 -9.27 5.05 -3.16
N ASN A 28 -8.21 5.65 -2.63
CA ASN A 28 -6.85 5.09 -2.68
C ASN A 28 -6.76 3.76 -1.91
N SER A 29 -7.84 3.28 -1.29
CA SER A 29 -7.94 2.01 -0.59
C SER A 29 -7.49 0.82 -1.42
N ILE A 30 -7.86 0.75 -2.72
CA ILE A 30 -7.44 -0.35 -3.60
C ILE A 30 -5.93 -0.27 -3.87
N GLY A 31 -5.41 0.91 -4.21
CA GLY A 31 -3.96 1.10 -4.45
C GLY A 31 -3.12 0.83 -3.21
N SER A 32 -3.59 1.28 -2.04
CA SER A 32 -2.95 1.03 -0.75
C SER A 32 -2.99 -0.46 -0.37
N ALA A 33 -4.12 -1.14 -0.56
CA ALA A 33 -4.23 -2.57 -0.32
C ALA A 33 -3.30 -3.37 -1.25
N PHE A 34 -3.21 -2.99 -2.52
CA PHE A 34 -2.33 -3.62 -3.50
C PHE A 34 -0.85 -3.39 -3.16
N LYS A 35 -0.50 -2.19 -2.68
CA LYS A 35 0.85 -1.91 -2.18
C LYS A 35 1.19 -2.77 -0.96
N MET A 36 0.28 -2.88 0.00
CA MET A 36 0.51 -3.72 1.18
C MET A 36 0.65 -5.20 0.82
N SER A 37 -0.16 -5.69 -0.13
CA SER A 37 -0.05 -7.08 -0.58
C SER A 37 1.26 -7.33 -1.34
N THR A 38 1.69 -6.41 -2.20
CA THR A 38 2.95 -6.55 -2.93
C THR A 38 4.16 -6.41 -2.01
N GLU A 39 4.13 -5.56 -0.98
CA GLU A 39 5.17 -5.46 0.04
C GLU A 39 5.37 -6.79 0.78
N LEU A 40 4.29 -7.45 1.19
CA LEU A 40 4.35 -8.75 1.85
C LEU A 40 4.88 -9.85 0.93
N VAL A 41 4.34 -9.93 -0.30
CA VAL A 41 4.77 -10.93 -1.29
C VAL A 41 6.24 -10.73 -1.67
N ALA A 42 6.68 -9.49 -1.87
CA ALA A 42 8.07 -9.18 -2.19
C ALA A 42 9.03 -9.59 -1.07
N ALA A 43 8.69 -9.29 0.19
CA ALA A 43 9.51 -9.68 1.34
C ALA A 43 9.68 -11.21 1.44
N VAL A 44 8.59 -11.96 1.28
CA VAL A 44 8.62 -13.42 1.29
C VAL A 44 9.41 -13.97 0.10
N PHE A 45 9.18 -13.43 -1.09
CA PHE A 45 9.88 -13.88 -2.30
C PHE A 45 11.39 -13.69 -2.20
N VAL A 46 11.84 -12.52 -1.73
CA VAL A 46 13.26 -12.22 -1.53
C VAL A 46 13.87 -13.15 -0.48
N ALA A 47 13.18 -13.40 0.64
CA ALA A 47 13.65 -14.31 1.68
C ALA A 47 13.82 -15.74 1.17
N ILE A 48 12.84 -16.25 0.41
CA ILE A 48 12.91 -17.59 -0.20
C ILE A 48 14.07 -17.65 -1.19
N PHE A 49 14.20 -16.66 -2.08
CA PHE A 49 15.25 -16.63 -3.09
C PHE A 49 16.65 -16.65 -2.46
N ILE A 50 16.88 -15.79 -1.47
CA ILE A 50 18.16 -15.71 -0.76
C ILE A 50 18.41 -16.99 0.04
N GLY A 51 17.42 -17.47 0.79
CA GLY A 51 17.58 -18.66 1.62
C GLY A 51 17.86 -19.92 0.81
N TRP A 52 17.16 -20.10 -0.30
CA TRP A 52 17.43 -21.19 -1.23
C TRP A 52 18.83 -21.08 -1.86
N TYR A 53 19.26 -19.86 -2.23
CA TYR A 53 20.58 -19.64 -2.80
C TYR A 53 21.69 -19.98 -1.81
N ILE A 54 21.55 -19.55 -0.55
CA ILE A 54 22.51 -19.85 0.53
C ILE A 54 22.53 -21.35 0.82
N ASP A 55 21.36 -21.99 0.95
CA ASP A 55 21.29 -23.43 1.22
C ASP A 55 21.98 -24.23 0.10
N LYS A 56 21.79 -23.83 -1.16
CA LYS A 56 22.44 -24.46 -2.31
C LYS A 56 23.94 -24.23 -2.34
N TRP A 57 24.40 -23.03 -1.97
CA TRP A 57 25.82 -22.70 -1.98
C TRP A 57 26.60 -23.41 -0.86
N LEU A 58 26.01 -23.53 0.32
CA LEU A 58 26.61 -24.19 1.48
C LEU A 58 26.36 -25.70 1.53
N GLY A 59 25.55 -26.24 0.61
CA GLY A 59 25.15 -27.65 0.61
C GLY A 59 24.33 -28.04 1.84
N THR A 60 23.69 -27.08 2.50
CA THR A 60 22.85 -27.34 3.67
C THR A 60 21.49 -27.88 3.23
N LYS A 61 20.88 -28.69 4.09
CA LYS A 61 19.42 -28.92 4.06
C LYS A 61 18.71 -27.57 4.18
N PRO A 62 17.39 -27.43 3.88
CA PRO A 62 16.71 -26.12 3.76
C PRO A 62 16.54 -25.36 5.08
N ILE A 63 17.62 -25.19 5.86
CA ILE A 63 17.67 -24.53 7.16
C ILE A 63 17.63 -23.02 6.95
N PHE A 64 18.50 -22.48 6.08
CA PHE A 64 18.56 -21.03 5.87
C PHE A 64 17.29 -20.53 5.20
N LEU A 65 16.71 -21.30 4.28
CA LEU A 65 15.40 -21.02 3.70
C LEU A 65 14.34 -20.91 4.78
N ILE A 66 14.22 -21.86 5.70
CA ILE A 66 13.20 -21.80 6.77
C ILE A 66 13.42 -20.60 7.68
N ILE A 67 14.66 -20.36 8.11
CA ILE A 67 14.98 -19.23 9.00
C ILE A 67 14.68 -17.90 8.30
N LEU A 68 15.16 -17.71 7.07
CA LEU A 68 14.95 -16.49 6.32
C LEU A 68 13.48 -16.30 5.94
N LEU A 69 12.74 -17.37 5.64
CA LEU A 69 11.30 -17.31 5.41
C LEU A 69 10.56 -16.74 6.61
N LEU A 70 10.84 -17.23 7.82
CA LEU A 70 10.24 -16.69 9.05
C LEU A 70 10.58 -15.21 9.24
N VAL A 71 11.85 -14.84 9.05
CA VAL A 71 12.30 -13.44 9.12
C VAL A 71 11.59 -12.58 8.07
N GLY A 72 11.47 -13.06 6.83
CA GLY A 72 10.81 -12.38 5.73
C GLY A 72 9.33 -12.14 5.98
N ILE A 73 8.62 -13.12 6.55
CA ILE A 73 7.22 -12.99 6.95
C ILE A 73 7.09 -11.93 8.05
N VAL A 74 7.90 -12.00 9.10
CA VAL A 74 7.86 -11.03 10.21
C VAL A 74 8.16 -9.62 9.70
N ALA A 75 9.17 -9.45 8.86
CA ALA A 75 9.51 -8.17 8.24
C ALA A 75 8.39 -7.64 7.33
N GLY A 76 7.79 -8.51 6.51
CA GLY A 76 6.67 -8.17 5.64
C GLY A 76 5.45 -7.68 6.43
N ILE A 77 5.06 -8.40 7.48
CA ILE A 77 3.97 -8.00 8.38
C ILE A 77 4.30 -6.66 9.06
N PHE A 78 5.52 -6.47 9.55
CA PHE A 78 5.93 -5.22 10.18
C PHE A 78 5.83 -4.02 9.24
N ASN A 79 6.23 -4.18 7.96
CA ASN A 79 6.10 -3.14 6.95
C ASN A 79 4.62 -2.82 6.64
N VAL A 80 3.78 -3.83 6.46
CA VAL A 80 2.34 -3.65 6.22
C VAL A 80 1.66 -2.94 7.38
N VAL A 81 1.93 -3.35 8.63
CA VAL A 81 1.37 -2.71 9.83
C VAL A 81 1.84 -1.26 9.94
N ARG A 82 3.11 -0.98 9.63
CA ARG A 82 3.64 0.40 9.59
C ARG A 82 2.94 1.22 8.51
N SER A 83 2.77 0.69 7.31
CA SER A 83 2.05 1.31 6.19
C SER A 83 0.60 1.62 6.57
N ALA A 84 -0.10 0.69 7.22
CA ALA A 84 -1.47 0.89 7.69
C ALA A 84 -1.55 1.96 8.79
N LYS A 85 -0.61 1.98 9.74
CA LYS A 85 -0.54 3.01 10.80
C LYS A 85 -0.28 4.41 10.24
N MET A 86 0.52 4.54 9.19
CA MET A 86 0.77 5.85 8.55
C MET A 86 -0.50 6.40 7.90
N ILE A 87 -1.30 5.55 7.25
CA ILE A 87 -2.58 5.96 6.63
C ILE A 87 -3.60 6.45 7.67
N ASN A 88 -3.57 5.89 8.88
CA ASN A 88 -4.47 6.29 9.97
C ASN A 88 -3.98 7.52 10.77
N LYS A 89 -2.79 8.05 10.47
CA LYS A 89 -2.18 9.17 11.22
C LYS A 89 -2.35 10.53 10.51
N ASP A 90 -2.83 10.53 9.27
CA ASP A 90 -3.25 11.71 8.51
C ASP A 90 -4.76 11.97 8.68
#